data_AF-A0A0D5C192-F1
#
_entry.id   AF-A0A0D5C192-F1
#
_cell.length_a   1.000
_cell.length_b   1.000
_cell.length_c   1.000
_cell.angle_alpha   90.00
_cell.angle_beta   90.00
_cell.angle_gamma   90.00
#
_symmetry.space_group_name_H-M   'P 1'
#
loop_
_entity.id
_entity.type
_entity.pdbx_description
1 polymer ?
#
loop_
_entity_poly.entity_id
_entity_poly.type
_entity_poly.pdbx_seq_one_letter_code
_entity_poly.pdbx_strand_id
1 'polypeptide(L)'
;MEIKNQALFFIGIIVLILGILIIIFDYPQIQYLENFELSESNYRLDAERFSIYQRLMIEITVGIGLFVTGIGLMIISLLKRFENRFR
;
A
#
# COMPACT_ATOMS: atom_id res chain seq x y z
N MET A 1 1.54 6.77 -27.64
CA MET A 1 2.44 5.96 -26.80
C MET A 1 1.82 4.58 -26.73
N GLU A 2 2.36 3.57 -27.42
CA GLU A 2 1.79 2.21 -27.40
C GLU A 2 2.48 1.37 -26.33
N ILE A 3 1.68 0.84 -25.40
CA ILE A 3 2.14 -0.08 -24.36
C ILE A 3 2.15 -1.48 -24.99
N LYS A 4 3.34 -2.08 -25.17
CA LYS A 4 3.46 -3.42 -25.76
C LYS A 4 3.04 -4.52 -24.80
N ASN A 5 3.33 -4.36 -23.50
CA ASN A 5 2.91 -5.31 -22.47
C ASN A 5 1.72 -4.77 -21.67
N GLN A 6 0.58 -4.64 -22.38
CA GLN A 6 -0.65 -4.07 -21.83
C GLN A 6 -1.11 -4.84 -20.59
N ALA A 7 -1.00 -6.17 -20.60
CA ALA A 7 -1.37 -7.01 -19.47
C ALA A 7 -0.57 -6.65 -18.21
N LEU A 8 0.75 -6.52 -18.30
CA LEU A 8 1.60 -6.18 -17.14
C LEU A 8 1.36 -4.75 -16.64
N PHE A 9 1.02 -3.83 -17.55
CA PHE A 9 0.62 -2.47 -17.18
C PHE A 9 -0.72 -2.47 -16.43
N PHE A 10 -1.73 -3.21 -16.90
CA PHE A 10 -3.02 -3.33 -16.21
C PHE A 10 -2.90 -4.05 -14.86
N ILE A 11 -2.07 -5.09 -14.75
CA ILE A 11 -1.75 -5.72 -13.46
C ILE A 11 -1.11 -4.70 -12.52
N GLY A 12 -0.17 -3.90 -13.02
CA GLY A 12 0.43 -2.81 -12.25
C GLY A 12 -0.60 -1.82 -11.71
N ILE A 13 -1.58 -1.41 -12.54
CA ILE A 13 -2.68 -0.54 -12.11
C ILE A 13 -3.55 -1.20 -11.03
N ILE A 14 -3.94 -2.47 -11.20
CA ILE A 14 -4.77 -3.17 -10.22
C ILE A 14 -4.04 -3.26 -8.87
N VAL A 15 -2.77 -3.67 -8.88
CA VAL A 15 -1.93 -3.76 -7.68
C VAL A 15 -1.76 -2.39 -7.01
N LEU A 16 -1.60 -1.34 -7.82
CA LEU A 16 -1.47 0.03 -7.32
C LEU A 16 -2.76 0.52 -6.66
N ILE A 17 -3.94 0.26 -7.26
CA ILE A 17 -5.24 0.57 -6.67
C ILE A 17 -5.42 -0.18 -5.34
N LEU A 18 -5.10 -1.48 -5.29
CA LEU A 18 -5.20 -2.26 -4.06
C LEU A 18 -4.32 -1.68 -2.94
N GLY A 19 -3.07 -1.33 -3.25
CA GLY A 19 -2.16 -0.71 -2.28
C GLY A 19 -2.67 0.65 -1.78
N ILE A 20 -3.16 1.50 -2.68
CA ILE A 20 -3.73 2.81 -2.32
C ILE A 20 -4.95 2.66 -1.42
N LEU A 21 -5.86 1.72 -1.72
CA LEU A 21 -7.07 1.54 -0.92
C LEU A 21 -6.72 1.17 0.52
N ILE A 22 -5.81 0.23 0.72
CA ILE A 22 -5.32 -0.17 2.06
C ILE A 22 -4.79 1.07 2.81
N ILE A 23 -3.91 1.85 2.18
CA ILE A 23 -3.32 3.04 2.81
C ILE A 23 -4.39 4.08 3.18
N ILE A 24 -5.34 4.37 2.28
CA ILE A 24 -6.38 5.38 2.50
C ILE A 24 -7.33 4.97 3.63
N PHE A 25 -7.67 3.68 3.75
CA PHE A 25 -8.57 3.21 4.79
C PHE A 25 -7.88 3.03 6.15
N ASP A 26 -6.63 2.58 6.16
CA ASP A 26 -5.94 2.25 7.41
C ASP A 26 -5.29 3.46 8.06
N TYR A 27 -4.78 4.42 7.26
CA TYR A 27 -4.08 5.59 7.80
C TYR A 27 -4.92 6.41 8.80
N PRO A 28 -6.21 6.72 8.54
CA PRO A 28 -7.06 7.41 9.52
C PRO A 28 -7.27 6.61 10.80
N GLN A 29 -7.33 5.28 10.73
CA GLN A 29 -7.50 4.41 11.89
C GLN A 29 -6.25 4.39 12.77
N ILE A 30 -5.05 4.41 12.17
CA ILE A 30 -3.77 4.55 12.89
C ILE A 30 -3.75 5.88 13.62
N GLN A 31 -4.07 6.98 12.92
CA GLN A 31 -4.12 8.31 13.53
C GLN A 31 -5.13 8.37 14.67
N TYR A 32 -6.29 7.73 14.54
CA TYR A 32 -7.26 7.64 15.62
C TYR A 32 -6.66 6.93 16.84
N LEU A 33 -6.02 5.78 16.65
CA LEU A 33 -5.41 5.02 17.76
C LEU A 33 -4.29 5.80 18.47
N GLU A 34 -3.41 6.47 17.72
CA GLU A 34 -2.29 7.26 18.29
C GLU A 34 -2.77 8.46 19.10
N ASN A 35 -3.84 9.14 18.66
CA ASN A 35 -4.36 10.30 19.38
C ASN A 35 -5.16 9.92 20.63
N PHE A 36 -5.62 8.67 20.75
CA PHE A 36 -6.38 8.17 21.91
C PHE A 36 -5.51 7.73 23.10
N GLU A 37 -4.26 7.33 22.88
CA GLU A 37 -3.32 6.97 23.97
C GLU A 37 -3.11 8.10 24.98
N LEU A 38 -3.42 9.34 24.63
CA LEU A 38 -3.26 10.51 25.50
C LEU A 38 -4.35 10.65 26.58
N SER A 39 -5.50 9.95 26.49
CA SER A 39 -6.69 10.37 27.25
C SER A 39 -7.24 9.44 28.34
N GLU A 40 -6.89 8.15 28.47
CA GLU A 40 -7.53 7.32 29.51
C GLU A 40 -6.73 6.07 29.93
N SER A 41 -6.45 5.94 31.24
CA SER A 41 -5.63 4.88 31.85
C SER A 41 -6.43 3.61 32.18
N ASN A 42 -6.80 2.81 31.17
CA ASN A 42 -7.44 1.51 31.37
C ASN A 42 -6.57 0.38 30.80
N TYR A 43 -5.71 -0.19 31.64
CA TYR A 43 -4.66 -1.17 31.29
C TYR A 43 -5.12 -2.37 30.41
N ARG A 44 -6.37 -2.83 30.56
CA ARG A 44 -6.94 -3.91 29.73
C ARG A 44 -7.35 -3.44 28.33
N LEU A 45 -7.90 -2.23 28.23
CA LEU A 45 -8.23 -1.60 26.95
C LEU A 45 -6.95 -1.24 26.18
N ASP A 46 -5.88 -0.89 26.89
CA ASP A 46 -4.57 -0.58 26.30
C ASP A 46 -3.96 -1.80 25.60
N ALA A 47 -4.03 -2.99 26.20
CA ALA A 47 -3.48 -4.21 25.60
C ALA A 47 -4.22 -4.64 24.31
N GLU A 48 -5.54 -4.51 24.29
CA GLU A 48 -6.36 -4.82 23.10
C GLU A 48 -6.10 -3.79 21.98
N ARG A 49 -6.07 -2.49 22.32
CA ARG A 49 -5.74 -1.42 21.38
C ARG A 49 -4.35 -1.57 20.79
N PHE A 50 -3.35 -1.91 21.62
CA PHE A 50 -2.00 -2.17 21.16
C PHE A 50 -1.95 -3.31 20.13
N SER A 51 -2.72 -4.38 20.36
CA SER A 51 -2.81 -5.49 19.42
C SER A 51 -3.45 -5.08 18.08
N ILE A 52 -4.44 -4.19 18.10
CA ILE A 52 -5.10 -3.65 16.92
C ILE A 52 -4.12 -2.72 16.17
N TYR A 53 -3.44 -1.84 16.88
CA TYR A 53 -2.43 -0.94 16.32
C TYR A 53 -1.33 -1.71 15.60
N GLN A 54 -0.78 -2.77 16.23
CA GLN A 54 0.22 -3.62 15.59
C GLN A 54 -0.29 -4.29 14.30
N ARG A 55 -1.52 -4.79 14.29
CA ARG A 55 -2.12 -5.39 13.08
C ARG A 55 -2.25 -4.37 11.97
N LEU A 56 -2.72 -3.17 12.30
CA LEU A 56 -2.91 -2.08 11.36
C LEU A 56 -1.58 -1.56 10.79
N MET A 57 -0.53 -1.53 11.60
CA MET A 57 0.84 -1.21 11.15
C MET A 57 1.39 -2.24 10.15
N ILE A 58 1.05 -3.53 10.32
CA ILE A 58 1.40 -4.57 9.35
C ILE A 58 0.61 -4.35 8.06
N GLU A 59 -0.70 -4.10 8.17
CA GLU A 59 -1.59 -3.92 7.01
C GLU A 59 -1.16 -2.72 6.15
N ILE A 60 -0.88 -1.57 6.77
CA ILE A 60 -0.39 -0.39 6.03
C ILE A 60 0.98 -0.63 5.40
N THR A 61 1.85 -1.41 6.05
CA THR A 61 3.16 -1.79 5.49
C THR A 61 2.97 -2.65 4.23
N VAL A 62 2.02 -3.60 4.26
CA VAL A 62 1.65 -4.38 3.08
C VAL A 62 1.05 -3.49 1.99
N GLY A 63 0.19 -2.54 2.35
CA GLY A 63 -0.38 -1.54 1.42
C GLY A 63 0.69 -0.73 0.70
N ILE A 64 1.70 -0.24 1.43
CA ILE A 64 2.87 0.47 0.87
C ILE A 64 3.67 -0.45 -0.04
N GLY A 65 3.91 -1.70 0.35
CA GLY A 65 4.61 -2.69 -0.47
C GLY A 65 3.90 -2.95 -1.80
N LEU A 66 2.58 -3.11 -1.78
CA LEU A 66 1.76 -3.24 -2.99
C LEU A 66 1.81 -1.99 -3.85
N PHE A 67 1.71 -0.80 -3.25
CA PHE A 67 1.79 0.47 -3.95
C PHE A 67 3.12 0.62 -4.73
N VAL A 68 4.25 0.41 -4.04
CA VAL A 68 5.58 0.47 -4.66
C VAL A 68 5.73 -0.59 -5.76
N THR A 69 5.24 -1.80 -5.52
CA THR A 69 5.26 -2.88 -6.53
C THR A 69 4.45 -2.52 -7.77
N GLY A 70 3.25 -1.93 -7.59
CA GLY A 70 2.41 -1.45 -8.68
C GLY A 70 3.11 -0.41 -9.55
N ILE A 71 3.77 0.59 -8.92
CA ILE A 71 4.60 1.56 -9.63
C ILE A 71 5.73 0.87 -10.41
N GLY A 72 6.44 -0.05 -9.76
CA GLY A 72 7.54 -0.80 -10.39
C GLY A 72 7.09 -1.56 -11.64
N LEU A 73 5.96 -2.27 -11.57
CA LEU A 73 5.37 -2.98 -12.70
C LEU A 73 5.02 -2.03 -13.85
N MET A 74 4.42 -0.87 -13.56
CA MET A 74 4.12 0.13 -14.57
C MET A 74 5.40 0.64 -15.25
N ILE A 75 6.44 0.98 -14.49
CA ILE A 75 7.73 1.43 -15.04
C ILE A 75 8.36 0.34 -15.91
N ILE A 76 8.42 -0.92 -15.45
CA ILE A 76 8.98 -2.04 -16.21
C ILE A 76 8.22 -2.26 -17.53
N SER A 77 6.89 -2.13 -17.50
CA SER A 77 6.06 -2.27 -18.70
C SER A 77 6.37 -1.21 -19.77
N LEU A 78 6.81 -0.01 -19.34
CA LEU A 78 7.23 1.08 -20.21
C LEU A 78 8.69 0.93 -20.65
N LEU A 79 9.59 0.44 -19.79
CA LEU A 79 11.01 0.27 -20.10
C LEU A 79 11.27 -0.84 -21.13
N LYS A 80 10.54 -1.96 -21.06
CA LYS A 80 10.62 -3.04 -22.07
C LYS A 80 10.30 -2.57 -23.49
N ARG A 81 9.60 -1.44 -23.66
CA ARG A 81 9.40 -0.79 -24.96
C ARG A 81 10.71 -0.26 -25.54
N PHE A 82 11.56 0.36 -24.72
CA PHE A 82 12.82 0.95 -25.18
C PHE A 82 13.78 -0.15 -25.65
N GLU A 83 13.93 -1.21 -24.88
CA GLU A 83 14.81 -2.34 -25.21
C GLU A 83 14.39 -3.03 -26.52
N ASN A 84 13.10 -3.29 -26.73
CA ASN A 84 12.58 -3.90 -27.96
C ASN A 84 12.50 -2.97 -29.18
N ARG A 85 12.88 -1.69 -29.06
CA ARG A 85 12.92 -0.73 -30.18
C ARG A 85 14.35 -0.47 -30.67
N PHE A 86 15.36 -0.80 -29.86
CA PHE A 86 16.78 -0.70 -30.20
C PHE A 86 17.34 -1.97 -30.85
N ARG A 87 16.52 -3.02 -31.02
CA ARG A 87 16.89 -4.29 -31.65
C ARG A 87 16.17 -4.47 -32.99
#